data_AF-A0AAD0JBN7-F1
#
_entry.id   AF-A0AAD0JBN7-F1
#
_cell.length_a   1.000
_cell.length_b   1.000
_cell.length_c   1.000
_cell.angle_alpha   90.00
_cell.angle_beta   90.00
_cell.angle_gamma   90.00
#
_symmetry.space_group_name_H-M   'P 1'
#
loop_
_entity.id
_entity.type
_entity.pdbx_description
1 polymer ?
#
loop_
_entity_poly.entity_id
_entity_poly.type
_entity_poly.pdbx_seq_one_letter_code
_entity_poly.pdbx_strand_id
1 'polypeptide(L)'
;MDTFSPAAGGLAWTFDPELLRRHDRPGPRYTSYPTAPHFHDGFDASALRQAIADSNPLARALSLYVHVPYCSSPCFYCGCNRIITRDRSRGHSYVARVLAEADLLAPQFADGREVIQLHLGGGTPNFLDAEAMTTLVEGLRRRFDFSESAHRDFSIELDPRFIDVGDVALLARLGFNRASLGVQDFDPQVQESINRVQGVRQTLDILRACRDNGMRSVNVDLIYGLPGQSLEGFGRTLELVLALRPDRLAVYGYAHLPHLFRAQRQIDETRLPSPEDKLALLGLAVERLSAAGYQYVGMDHFALPEEDLSRAQRAGQLHRNFMGYTTHADTDLLGLGVSAISHVGATYSQNPRELPAWEAAVDQGQLPVWRGVALSADDQLRAELIQQLMCQGEVDGAVLGQRHAVDFEQYFAEDLQAVQRLQGDGLAEYRDGVVRATEPGRPLLRLLAMCFDPYLRAQQQPRYSRAI
;
A
#
# COMPACT_ATOMS: atom_id res chain seq x y z
N MET A 1 24.00 -28.39 -8.14
CA MET A 1 24.22 -27.57 -9.35
C MET A 1 23.01 -27.77 -10.22
N ASP A 2 22.07 -26.85 -10.10
CA ASP A 2 21.26 -26.29 -11.20
C ASP A 2 20.50 -25.13 -10.57
N THR A 3 21.25 -24.04 -10.43
CA THR A 3 20.74 -22.70 -10.14
C THR A 3 19.87 -22.30 -11.33
N PHE A 4 18.55 -22.53 -11.23
CA PHE A 4 17.61 -21.82 -12.07
C PHE A 4 17.79 -20.34 -11.82
N SER A 5 18.54 -19.69 -12.72
CA SER A 5 18.66 -18.24 -12.77
C SER A 5 17.26 -17.68 -13.08
N PRO A 6 16.64 -16.92 -12.17
CA PRO A 6 15.47 -16.13 -12.54
C PRO A 6 15.90 -15.13 -13.61
N ALA A 7 15.00 -14.87 -14.55
CA ALA A 7 15.22 -13.99 -15.70
C ALA A 7 15.95 -12.70 -15.30
N ALA A 8 16.98 -12.34 -16.09
CA ALA A 8 17.72 -11.10 -15.97
C ALA A 8 16.74 -9.91 -15.93
N GLY A 9 16.64 -9.24 -14.78
CA GLY A 9 15.89 -7.99 -14.61
C GLY A 9 15.02 -7.86 -13.35
N GLY A 10 14.66 -8.96 -12.67
CA GLY A 10 13.87 -8.89 -11.42
C GLY A 10 14.71 -8.70 -10.15
N LEU A 11 14.08 -8.33 -9.02
CA LEU A 11 14.76 -8.44 -7.73
C LEU A 11 14.95 -9.92 -7.36
N ALA A 12 16.16 -10.45 -7.52
CA ALA A 12 16.50 -11.77 -6.96
C ALA A 12 16.48 -11.69 -5.43
N TRP A 13 15.74 -12.56 -4.76
CA TRP A 13 15.72 -12.68 -3.31
C TRP A 13 16.50 -13.92 -2.88
N THR A 14 17.64 -13.72 -2.21
CA THR A 14 18.33 -14.77 -1.46
C THR A 14 17.84 -14.75 -0.01
N PHE A 15 17.05 -15.75 0.40
CA PHE A 15 16.52 -15.84 1.76
C PHE A 15 17.59 -16.37 2.72
N ASP A 16 18.06 -15.51 3.65
CA ASP A 16 18.95 -15.88 4.76
C ASP A 16 18.27 -15.52 6.09
N PRO A 17 17.71 -16.51 6.82
CA PRO A 17 16.96 -16.26 8.05
C PRO A 17 17.82 -15.69 9.17
N GLU A 18 19.11 -16.03 9.24
CA GLU A 18 20.00 -15.55 10.29
C GLU A 18 20.40 -14.10 10.06
N LEU A 19 20.61 -13.71 8.80
CA LEU A 19 20.80 -12.33 8.41
C LEU A 19 19.54 -11.49 8.68
N LEU A 20 18.36 -11.97 8.29
CA LEU A 20 17.10 -11.28 8.60
C LEU A 20 16.93 -11.08 10.11
N ARG A 21 17.15 -12.13 10.90
CA ARG A 21 17.02 -12.09 12.37
C ARG A 21 17.96 -11.08 13.03
N ARG A 22 19.22 -10.98 12.57
CA ARG A 22 20.22 -10.04 13.11
C ARG A 22 19.85 -8.58 12.87
N HIS A 23 19.12 -8.30 11.79
CA HIS A 23 18.82 -6.94 11.35
C HIS A 23 17.36 -6.51 11.56
N ASP A 24 16.54 -7.40 12.13
CA ASP A 24 15.15 -7.10 12.45
C ASP A 24 15.04 -6.02 13.55
N ARG A 25 14.76 -4.78 13.14
CA ARG A 25 14.53 -3.64 14.04
C ARG A 25 13.30 -2.83 13.64
N PRO A 26 12.66 -2.08 14.56
CA PRO A 26 11.59 -1.17 14.21
C PRO A 26 12.04 -0.13 13.17
N GLY A 27 11.20 0.13 12.19
CA GLY A 27 11.45 1.16 11.18
C GLY A 27 10.18 1.51 10.42
N PRO A 28 10.09 2.67 9.77
CA PRO A 28 8.92 3.01 8.97
C PRO A 28 8.77 2.10 7.76
N ARG A 29 7.54 2.00 7.24
CA ARG A 29 7.25 1.32 5.96
C ARG A 29 7.55 2.20 4.75
N TYR A 30 7.90 3.47 4.95
CA TYR A 30 8.13 4.47 3.91
C TYR A 30 7.02 4.50 2.83
N THR A 31 5.75 4.48 3.26
CA THR A 31 4.59 4.73 2.36
C THR A 31 4.54 6.18 1.89
N SER A 32 5.22 7.05 2.65
CA SER A 32 5.54 8.42 2.32
C SER A 32 6.85 8.79 3.04
N TYR A 33 7.47 9.87 2.61
CA TYR A 33 8.52 10.54 3.35
C TYR A 33 8.30 12.06 3.30
N PRO A 34 8.22 12.76 4.45
CA PRO A 34 8.22 12.23 5.80
C PRO A 34 7.05 11.28 6.08
N THR A 35 7.21 10.47 7.12
CA THR A 35 6.18 9.50 7.52
C THR A 35 5.00 10.19 8.22
N ALA A 36 3.80 9.60 8.15
CA ALA A 36 2.58 10.17 8.74
C ALA A 36 2.65 10.63 10.23
N PRO A 37 3.49 10.06 11.10
CA PRO A 37 3.73 10.62 12.43
C PRO A 37 4.27 12.06 12.45
N HIS A 38 4.89 12.54 11.38
CA HIS A 38 5.39 13.91 11.26
C HIS A 38 4.35 14.91 10.74
N PHE A 39 3.13 14.46 10.43
CA PHE A 39 2.04 15.37 10.07
C PHE A 39 1.59 16.14 11.31
N HIS A 40 1.41 17.45 11.17
CA HIS A 40 1.04 18.37 12.24
C HIS A 40 -0.28 19.09 11.94
N ASP A 41 -0.93 19.61 12.97
CA ASP A 41 -2.21 20.32 12.89
C ASP A 41 -2.08 21.73 12.29
N GLY A 42 -0.87 22.29 12.20
CA GLY A 42 -0.61 23.55 11.50
C GLY A 42 -0.80 23.52 9.97
N PHE A 43 -1.04 22.36 9.36
CA PHE A 43 -1.42 22.27 7.94
C PHE A 43 -2.95 22.12 7.86
N ASP A 44 -3.63 23.14 7.35
CA ASP A 44 -5.08 23.26 7.37
C ASP A 44 -5.73 23.24 5.98
N ALA A 45 -7.03 23.52 5.93
CA ALA A 45 -7.78 23.62 4.68
C ALA A 45 -7.20 24.67 3.71
N SER A 46 -6.73 25.82 4.21
CA SER A 46 -6.16 26.87 3.37
C SER A 46 -4.85 26.43 2.74
N ALA A 47 -4.00 25.74 3.51
CA ALA A 47 -2.76 25.16 3.00
C ALA A 47 -3.03 24.13 1.89
N LEU A 48 -4.05 23.28 2.05
CA LEU A 48 -4.46 22.34 0.98
C LEU A 48 -4.92 23.07 -0.28
N ARG A 49 -5.75 24.12 -0.15
CA ARG A 49 -6.20 24.91 -1.32
C ARG A 49 -5.01 25.52 -2.07
N GLN A 50 -4.04 26.06 -1.32
CA GLN A 50 -2.83 26.64 -1.89
C GLN A 50 -2.00 25.56 -2.61
N ALA A 51 -1.83 24.38 -2.01
CA ALA A 51 -1.10 23.27 -2.63
C ALA A 51 -1.76 22.81 -3.96
N ILE A 52 -3.09 22.76 -4.01
CA ILE A 52 -3.83 22.46 -5.25
C ILE A 52 -3.58 23.56 -6.29
N ALA A 53 -3.69 24.83 -5.90
CA ALA A 53 -3.47 25.97 -6.78
C ALA A 53 -2.04 25.98 -7.36
N ASP A 54 -1.04 25.69 -6.53
CA ASP A 54 0.37 25.63 -6.95
C ASP A 54 0.65 24.43 -7.86
N SER A 55 -0.09 23.33 -7.71
CA SER A 55 0.07 22.13 -8.53
C SER A 55 -0.69 22.21 -9.86
N ASN A 56 -1.76 23.00 -9.95
CA ASN A 56 -2.56 23.14 -11.18
C ASN A 56 -1.73 23.50 -12.43
N PRO A 57 -0.78 24.45 -12.39
CA PRO A 57 0.10 24.75 -13.54
C PRO A 57 0.98 23.57 -14.01
N LEU A 58 1.24 22.59 -13.13
CA LEU A 58 2.02 21.39 -13.49
C LEU A 58 1.20 20.40 -14.33
N ALA A 59 -0.13 20.59 -14.40
CA ALA A 59 -1.06 19.77 -15.19
C ALA A 59 -0.91 18.25 -14.97
N ARG A 60 -0.50 17.83 -13.76
CA ARG A 60 -0.39 16.42 -13.41
C ARG A 60 -1.77 15.77 -13.41
N ALA A 61 -1.84 14.53 -13.89
CA ALA A 61 -3.04 13.71 -13.77
C ALA A 61 -3.41 13.47 -12.29
N LEU A 62 -4.65 13.04 -12.06
CA LEU A 62 -5.19 12.79 -10.73
C LEU A 62 -5.26 11.30 -10.42
N SER A 63 -4.97 10.98 -9.17
CA SER A 63 -5.25 9.69 -8.55
C SER A 63 -6.25 9.91 -7.41
N LEU A 64 -7.45 9.35 -7.52
CA LEU A 64 -8.43 9.40 -6.43
C LEU A 64 -8.30 8.19 -5.51
N TYR A 65 -8.22 8.43 -4.21
CA TYR A 65 -8.39 7.41 -3.19
C TYR A 65 -9.68 7.70 -2.41
N VAL A 66 -10.56 6.72 -2.29
CA VAL A 66 -11.75 6.85 -1.43
C VAL A 66 -11.67 5.80 -0.34
N HIS A 67 -11.65 6.27 0.91
CA HIS A 67 -11.69 5.41 2.06
C HIS A 67 -13.14 5.01 2.38
N VAL A 68 -13.48 3.72 2.30
CA VAL A 68 -14.77 3.17 2.74
C VAL A 68 -14.53 2.46 4.08
N PRO A 69 -14.91 3.06 5.23
CA PRO A 69 -14.44 2.58 6.54
C PRO A 69 -15.21 1.35 7.03
N TYR A 70 -16.31 0.95 6.40
CA TYR A 70 -17.23 -0.03 6.99
C TYR A 70 -16.80 -1.48 6.75
N CYS A 71 -16.95 -2.33 7.77
CA CYS A 71 -16.85 -3.78 7.66
C CYS A 71 -18.05 -4.44 8.36
N SER A 72 -18.59 -5.53 7.78
CA SER A 72 -19.71 -6.27 8.39
C SER A 72 -19.33 -7.15 9.59
N SER A 73 -18.05 -7.52 9.71
CA SER A 73 -17.54 -8.38 10.78
C SER A 73 -16.13 -7.98 11.18
N PRO A 74 -15.76 -8.02 12.48
CA PRO A 74 -14.41 -7.71 12.92
C PRO A 74 -13.44 -8.86 12.62
N CYS A 75 -12.42 -8.62 11.80
CA CYS A 75 -11.26 -9.51 11.74
C CYS A 75 -10.27 -9.16 12.87
N PHE A 76 -9.90 -10.15 13.69
CA PHE A 76 -9.12 -9.89 14.91
C PHE A 76 -7.69 -9.43 14.61
N TYR A 77 -7.11 -9.82 13.47
CA TYR A 77 -5.77 -9.37 13.07
C TYR A 77 -5.74 -7.90 12.62
N CYS A 78 -6.87 -7.32 12.20
CA CYS A 78 -6.88 -6.13 11.36
C CYS A 78 -6.40 -4.85 12.07
N GLY A 79 -5.46 -4.14 11.43
CA GLY A 79 -4.93 -2.85 11.86
C GLY A 79 -5.45 -1.63 11.07
N CYS A 80 -6.38 -1.82 10.13
CA CYS A 80 -6.89 -0.74 9.27
C CYS A 80 -7.80 0.23 10.04
N ASN A 81 -7.90 1.48 9.57
CA ASN A 81 -8.98 2.38 9.99
C ASN A 81 -10.29 1.81 9.46
N ARG A 82 -11.21 1.48 10.38
CA ARG A 82 -12.46 0.80 10.04
C ARG A 82 -13.51 0.93 11.13
N ILE A 83 -14.76 0.72 10.75
CA ILE A 83 -15.94 0.79 11.60
C ILE A 83 -16.75 -0.48 11.36
N ILE A 84 -16.98 -1.24 12.43
CA ILE A 84 -17.77 -2.48 12.35
C ILE A 84 -19.25 -2.13 12.48
N THR A 85 -20.04 -2.49 11.47
CA THR A 85 -21.49 -2.30 11.51
C THR A 85 -22.19 -3.26 10.54
N ARG A 86 -23.42 -3.65 10.87
CA ARG A 86 -24.30 -4.44 9.98
C ARG A 86 -25.35 -3.58 9.27
N ASP A 87 -25.44 -2.30 9.62
CA ASP A 87 -26.41 -1.38 9.05
C ASP A 87 -25.89 -0.84 7.71
N ARG A 88 -26.37 -1.43 6.61
CA ARG A 88 -25.98 -1.06 5.24
C ARG A 88 -26.44 0.35 4.85
N SER A 89 -27.47 0.91 5.50
CA SER A 89 -27.94 2.27 5.21
C SER A 89 -26.87 3.33 5.49
N ARG A 90 -25.92 3.04 6.39
CA ARG A 90 -24.75 3.89 6.65
C ARG A 90 -23.86 4.06 5.44
N GLY A 91 -23.84 3.10 4.52
CA GLY A 91 -23.10 3.20 3.26
C GLY A 91 -23.64 4.33 2.38
N HIS A 92 -24.96 4.44 2.26
CA HIS A 92 -25.62 5.48 1.46
C HIS A 92 -25.36 6.89 2.02
N SER A 93 -25.59 7.09 3.32
CA SER A 93 -25.31 8.39 3.97
C SER A 93 -23.84 8.77 3.87
N TYR A 94 -22.93 7.80 3.96
CA TYR A 94 -21.51 8.03 3.82
C TYR A 94 -21.12 8.43 2.39
N VAL A 95 -21.66 7.74 1.37
CA VAL A 95 -21.43 8.09 -0.04
C VAL A 95 -21.91 9.51 -0.33
N ALA A 96 -23.08 9.90 0.18
CA ALA A 96 -23.58 11.26 0.02
C ALA A 96 -22.59 12.31 0.57
N ARG A 97 -21.99 12.04 1.74
CA ARG A 97 -20.97 12.91 2.34
C ARG A 97 -19.64 12.91 1.60
N VAL A 98 -19.19 11.75 1.11
CA VAL A 98 -17.99 11.69 0.24
C VAL A 98 -18.18 12.54 -1.01
N LEU A 99 -19.37 12.51 -1.61
CA LEU A 99 -19.68 13.35 -2.77
C LEU A 99 -19.79 14.84 -2.41
N ALA A 100 -20.31 15.17 -1.23
CA ALA A 100 -20.30 16.55 -0.73
C ALA A 100 -18.88 17.05 -0.45
N GLU A 101 -17.99 16.22 0.09
CA GLU A 101 -16.56 16.53 0.20
C GLU A 101 -15.93 16.76 -1.19
N ALA A 102 -16.26 15.90 -2.17
CA ALA A 102 -15.79 16.07 -3.54
C ALA A 102 -16.32 17.36 -4.18
N ASP A 103 -17.54 17.83 -3.86
CA ASP A 103 -18.06 19.13 -4.32
C ASP A 103 -17.22 20.31 -3.82
N LEU A 104 -16.59 20.19 -2.64
CA LEU A 104 -15.71 21.23 -2.10
C LEU A 104 -14.33 21.26 -2.76
N LEU A 105 -13.86 20.12 -3.28
CA LEU A 105 -12.51 19.92 -3.80
C LEU A 105 -12.44 20.01 -5.33
N ALA A 106 -13.37 19.40 -6.05
CA ALA A 106 -13.33 19.31 -7.50
C ALA A 106 -13.18 20.67 -8.20
N PRO A 107 -13.92 21.74 -7.82
CA PRO A 107 -13.78 23.06 -8.46
C PRO A 107 -12.41 23.74 -8.26
N GLN A 108 -11.55 23.20 -7.39
CA GLN A 108 -10.23 23.74 -7.13
C GLN A 108 -9.18 23.20 -8.10
N PHE A 109 -9.44 22.08 -8.76
CA PHE A 109 -8.55 21.51 -9.77
C PHE A 109 -8.82 22.18 -11.13
N ALA A 110 -7.75 22.49 -11.86
CA ALA A 110 -7.88 23.04 -13.21
C ALA A 110 -8.55 22.03 -14.17
N ASP A 111 -9.28 22.55 -15.15
CA ASP A 111 -9.88 21.74 -16.21
C ASP A 111 -8.83 20.92 -16.98
N GLY A 112 -9.21 19.73 -17.42
CA GLY A 112 -8.34 18.81 -18.18
C GLY A 112 -7.37 17.97 -17.35
N ARG A 113 -7.41 18.08 -16.02
CA ARG A 113 -6.68 17.18 -15.12
C ARG A 113 -7.39 15.84 -15.00
N GLU A 114 -7.06 14.94 -15.92
CA GLU A 114 -7.68 13.61 -16.02
C GLU A 114 -7.39 12.73 -14.78
N VAL A 115 -8.43 12.06 -14.27
CA VAL A 115 -8.35 11.00 -13.27
C VAL A 115 -7.98 9.70 -13.97
N ILE A 116 -6.71 9.33 -13.87
CA ILE A 116 -6.17 8.10 -14.46
C ILE A 116 -6.15 6.93 -13.47
N GLN A 117 -6.29 7.21 -12.16
CA GLN A 117 -6.31 6.21 -11.11
C GLN A 117 -7.47 6.46 -10.14
N LEU A 118 -8.21 5.41 -9.81
CA LEU A 118 -9.21 5.39 -8.74
C LEU A 118 -8.92 4.16 -7.87
N HIS A 119 -8.81 4.34 -6.57
CA HIS A 119 -8.69 3.23 -5.63
C HIS A 119 -9.73 3.35 -4.52
N LEU A 120 -10.61 2.35 -4.43
CA LEU A 120 -11.49 2.18 -3.28
C LEU A 120 -10.85 1.19 -2.31
N GLY A 121 -10.58 1.64 -1.09
CA GLY A 121 -9.99 0.80 -0.04
C GLY A 121 -10.51 1.14 1.36
N GLY A 122 -9.87 0.60 2.40
CA GLY A 122 -10.07 1.03 3.78
C GLY A 122 -10.54 -0.08 4.71
N GLY A 123 -11.82 -0.07 5.07
CA GLY A 123 -12.48 -1.18 5.73
C GLY A 123 -12.81 -2.28 4.72
N THR A 124 -13.93 -2.11 4.02
CA THR A 124 -14.37 -3.04 2.97
C THR A 124 -15.23 -2.28 1.96
N PRO A 125 -14.70 -1.86 0.80
CA PRO A 125 -15.47 -1.16 -0.25
C PRO A 125 -16.76 -1.87 -0.69
N ASN A 126 -16.75 -3.20 -0.82
CA ASN A 126 -17.96 -3.99 -1.08
C ASN A 126 -18.91 -4.11 0.13
N PHE A 127 -18.73 -3.25 1.15
CA PHE A 127 -19.80 -2.91 2.09
C PHE A 127 -20.91 -2.08 1.41
N LEU A 128 -20.56 -1.27 0.42
CA LEU A 128 -21.53 -0.53 -0.39
C LEU A 128 -22.31 -1.53 -1.26
N ASP A 129 -23.64 -1.42 -1.24
CA ASP A 129 -24.46 -2.16 -2.18
C ASP A 129 -24.35 -1.57 -3.60
N ALA A 130 -24.99 -2.22 -4.57
CA ALA A 130 -24.96 -1.84 -5.97
C ALA A 130 -25.36 -0.37 -6.21
N GLU A 131 -26.37 0.13 -5.49
CA GLU A 131 -26.87 1.49 -5.64
C GLU A 131 -25.87 2.52 -5.07
N ALA A 132 -25.37 2.29 -3.86
CA ALA A 132 -24.39 3.17 -3.23
C ALA A 132 -23.06 3.19 -4.00
N MET A 133 -22.59 2.04 -4.49
CA MET A 133 -21.39 1.94 -5.31
C MET A 133 -21.54 2.69 -6.64
N THR A 134 -22.67 2.50 -7.33
CA THR A 134 -22.97 3.23 -8.58
C THR A 134 -23.05 4.73 -8.32
N THR A 135 -23.75 5.14 -7.25
CA THR A 135 -23.87 6.55 -6.86
C THR A 135 -22.53 7.20 -6.60
N LEU A 136 -21.62 6.49 -5.91
CA LEU A 136 -20.27 6.97 -5.63
C LEU A 136 -19.50 7.19 -6.94
N VAL A 137 -19.36 6.16 -7.78
CA VAL A 137 -18.52 6.23 -8.99
C VAL A 137 -19.08 7.25 -9.98
N GLU A 138 -20.38 7.21 -10.27
CA GLU A 138 -21.02 8.17 -11.18
C GLU A 138 -21.04 9.59 -10.58
N GLY A 139 -21.14 9.70 -9.27
CA GLY A 139 -21.03 10.98 -8.57
C GLY A 139 -19.64 11.60 -8.74
N LEU A 140 -18.59 10.81 -8.64
CA LEU A 140 -17.21 11.29 -8.86
C LEU A 140 -16.98 11.65 -10.33
N ARG A 141 -17.49 10.86 -11.29
CA ARG A 141 -17.43 11.16 -12.74
C ARG A 141 -18.10 12.47 -13.14
N ARG A 142 -19.13 12.89 -12.39
CA ARG A 142 -19.76 14.21 -12.63
C ARG A 142 -18.93 15.39 -12.13
N ARG A 143 -17.93 15.14 -11.30
CA ARG A 143 -17.11 16.16 -10.61
C ARG A 143 -15.70 16.24 -11.15
N PHE A 144 -15.14 15.12 -11.57
CA PHE A 144 -13.80 15.03 -12.14
C PHE A 144 -13.84 14.44 -13.54
N ASP A 145 -12.88 14.81 -14.37
CA ASP A 145 -12.70 14.23 -15.70
C ASP A 145 -12.04 12.85 -15.58
N PHE A 146 -12.78 11.78 -15.86
CA PHE A 146 -12.30 10.40 -15.68
C PHE A 146 -11.75 9.84 -16.98
N SER A 147 -10.57 9.20 -16.91
CA SER A 147 -9.97 8.62 -18.10
C SER A 147 -10.81 7.50 -18.70
N GLU A 148 -11.01 7.57 -20.02
CA GLU A 148 -11.57 6.47 -20.82
C GLU A 148 -10.50 5.51 -21.33
N SER A 149 -9.22 5.83 -21.12
CA SER A 149 -8.08 5.02 -21.57
C SER A 149 -8.20 3.58 -21.07
N ALA A 150 -7.88 2.62 -21.94
CA ALA A 150 -7.77 1.22 -21.56
C ALA A 150 -6.65 0.98 -20.53
N HIS A 151 -5.71 1.93 -20.39
CA HIS A 151 -4.58 1.86 -19.47
C HIS A 151 -4.84 2.47 -18.09
N ARG A 152 -6.00 3.11 -17.85
CA ARG A 152 -6.38 3.63 -16.53
C ARG A 152 -6.29 2.55 -15.45
N ASP A 153 -6.11 2.93 -14.19
CA ASP A 153 -6.01 2.02 -13.05
C ASP A 153 -7.15 2.27 -12.06
N PHE A 154 -8.27 1.57 -12.27
CA PHE A 154 -9.42 1.64 -11.35
C PHE A 154 -9.50 0.34 -10.57
N SER A 155 -9.17 0.44 -9.28
CA SER A 155 -8.98 -0.68 -8.36
C SER A 155 -9.92 -0.61 -7.16
N ILE A 156 -10.26 -1.79 -6.64
CA ILE A 156 -11.12 -1.95 -5.47
C ILE A 156 -10.64 -3.11 -4.59
N GLU A 157 -10.61 -2.89 -3.28
CA GLU A 157 -10.42 -3.96 -2.28
C GLU A 157 -11.73 -4.70 -2.00
N LEU A 158 -11.68 -6.03 -1.98
CA LEU A 158 -12.84 -6.92 -1.88
C LEU A 158 -12.70 -7.91 -0.72
N ASP A 159 -13.75 -8.00 0.09
CA ASP A 159 -13.96 -9.12 1.00
C ASP A 159 -14.79 -10.20 0.29
N PRO A 160 -14.20 -11.37 -0.05
CA PRO A 160 -14.88 -12.41 -0.83
C PRO A 160 -16.08 -13.04 -0.10
N ARG A 161 -16.25 -12.80 1.21
CA ARG A 161 -17.40 -13.30 1.97
C ARG A 161 -18.71 -12.59 1.63
N PHE A 162 -18.62 -11.36 1.13
CA PHE A 162 -19.76 -10.44 0.98
C PHE A 162 -19.89 -9.89 -0.44
N ILE A 163 -19.54 -10.70 -1.44
CA ILE A 163 -19.65 -10.35 -2.85
C ILE A 163 -20.02 -11.60 -3.65
N ASP A 164 -20.79 -11.43 -4.73
CA ASP A 164 -21.09 -12.48 -5.70
C ASP A 164 -20.59 -12.14 -7.12
N VAL A 165 -20.81 -13.06 -8.06
CA VAL A 165 -20.38 -12.91 -9.46
C VAL A 165 -21.11 -11.74 -10.16
N GLY A 166 -22.36 -11.47 -9.81
CA GLY A 166 -23.15 -10.38 -10.36
C GLY A 166 -22.64 -9.02 -9.90
N ASP A 167 -22.19 -8.91 -8.66
CA ASP A 167 -21.52 -7.72 -8.13
C ASP A 167 -20.22 -7.41 -8.88
N VAL A 168 -19.41 -8.43 -9.18
CA VAL A 168 -18.17 -8.25 -9.98
C VAL A 168 -18.48 -7.72 -11.37
N ALA A 169 -19.53 -8.23 -12.02
CA ALA A 169 -19.97 -7.72 -13.31
C ALA A 169 -20.43 -6.25 -13.23
N LEU A 170 -21.06 -5.84 -12.13
CA LEU A 170 -21.38 -4.43 -11.89
C LEU A 170 -20.11 -3.58 -11.75
N LEU A 171 -19.14 -4.02 -10.95
CA LEU A 171 -17.88 -3.30 -10.75
C LEU A 171 -17.14 -3.09 -12.08
N ALA A 172 -17.09 -4.13 -12.92
CA ALA A 172 -16.50 -4.01 -14.27
C ALA A 172 -17.24 -2.99 -15.14
N ARG A 173 -18.59 -2.96 -15.12
CA ARG A 173 -19.38 -1.92 -15.82
C ARG A 173 -19.14 -0.51 -15.29
N LEU A 174 -18.90 -0.38 -13.99
CA LEU A 174 -18.49 0.88 -13.37
C LEU A 174 -17.05 1.26 -13.71
N GLY A 175 -16.32 0.41 -14.43
CA GLY A 175 -15.00 0.72 -14.99
C GLY A 175 -13.83 0.21 -14.16
N PHE A 176 -14.07 -0.54 -13.08
CA PHE A 176 -13.02 -1.22 -12.32
C PHE A 176 -12.36 -2.28 -13.20
N ASN A 177 -11.05 -2.20 -13.34
CA ASN A 177 -10.25 -3.12 -14.13
C ASN A 177 -9.15 -3.82 -13.30
N ARG A 178 -9.12 -3.55 -11.98
CA ARG A 178 -8.26 -4.19 -11.00
C ARG A 178 -9.02 -4.49 -9.72
N ALA A 179 -8.63 -5.55 -9.02
CA ALA A 179 -9.19 -5.90 -7.72
C ALA A 179 -8.13 -6.46 -6.77
N SER A 180 -8.33 -6.29 -5.47
CA SER A 180 -7.54 -6.96 -4.42
C SER A 180 -8.47 -7.78 -3.53
N LEU A 181 -8.22 -9.08 -3.40
CA LEU A 181 -9.05 -9.98 -2.58
C LEU A 181 -8.34 -10.29 -1.27
N GLY A 182 -8.99 -9.96 -0.15
CA GLY A 182 -8.52 -10.32 1.18
C GLY A 182 -8.74 -11.80 1.49
N VAL A 183 -7.72 -12.66 1.29
CA VAL A 183 -7.81 -14.10 1.57
C VAL A 183 -7.25 -14.45 2.94
N GLN A 184 -6.06 -13.94 3.23
CA GLN A 184 -5.31 -14.08 4.47
C GLN A 184 -4.82 -15.50 4.73
N ASP A 185 -5.73 -16.46 4.89
CA ASP A 185 -5.43 -17.89 5.01
C ASP A 185 -6.68 -18.74 4.65
N PHE A 186 -6.47 -19.94 4.11
CA PHE A 186 -7.52 -20.95 3.89
C PHE A 186 -7.58 -22.04 4.96
N ASP A 187 -6.62 -22.10 5.90
CA ASP A 187 -6.68 -23.06 7.00
C ASP A 187 -7.86 -22.74 7.95
N PRO A 188 -8.83 -23.67 8.13
CA PRO A 188 -10.02 -23.41 8.94
C PRO A 188 -9.70 -23.02 10.38
N GLN A 189 -8.66 -23.60 10.99
CA GLN A 189 -8.31 -23.30 12.38
C GLN A 189 -7.74 -21.89 12.51
N VAL A 190 -6.96 -21.46 11.52
CA VAL A 190 -6.45 -20.08 11.44
C VAL A 190 -7.62 -19.13 11.25
N GLN A 191 -8.50 -19.39 10.28
CA GLN A 191 -9.68 -18.54 10.01
C GLN A 191 -10.58 -18.34 11.23
N GLU A 192 -10.89 -19.42 11.97
CA GLU A 192 -11.67 -19.35 13.20
C GLU A 192 -10.98 -18.47 14.26
N SER A 193 -9.67 -18.66 14.46
CA SER A 193 -8.89 -17.92 15.46
C SER A 193 -8.78 -16.42 15.19
N ILE A 194 -9.01 -15.99 13.94
CA ILE A 194 -8.99 -14.57 13.53
C ILE A 194 -10.37 -13.99 13.21
N ASN A 195 -11.44 -14.77 13.42
CA ASN A 195 -12.82 -14.42 13.08
C ASN A 195 -13.00 -14.03 11.60
N ARG A 196 -12.41 -14.82 10.69
CA ARG A 196 -12.49 -14.63 9.24
C ARG A 196 -12.77 -15.96 8.51
N VAL A 197 -13.87 -16.61 8.87
CA VAL A 197 -14.32 -17.81 8.16
C VAL A 197 -14.77 -17.45 6.74
N GLN A 198 -14.15 -18.07 5.73
CA GLN A 198 -14.46 -17.88 4.31
C GLN A 198 -14.25 -19.19 3.53
N GLY A 199 -15.13 -19.43 2.55
CA GLY A 199 -15.03 -20.61 1.71
C GLY A 199 -13.96 -20.46 0.63
N VAL A 200 -13.17 -21.52 0.42
CA VAL A 200 -12.22 -21.61 -0.70
C VAL A 200 -12.97 -21.39 -2.02
N ARG A 201 -13.96 -22.23 -2.34
CA ARG A 201 -14.74 -22.18 -3.59
C ARG A 201 -15.31 -20.78 -3.87
N GLN A 202 -15.94 -20.16 -2.88
CA GLN A 202 -16.49 -18.80 -3.01
C GLN A 202 -15.40 -17.82 -3.45
N THR A 203 -14.24 -17.85 -2.79
CA THR A 203 -13.11 -16.97 -3.15
C THR A 203 -12.61 -17.24 -4.57
N LEU A 204 -12.51 -18.52 -4.97
CA LEU A 204 -12.08 -18.90 -6.32
C LEU A 204 -13.04 -18.39 -7.39
N ASP A 205 -14.36 -18.48 -7.12
CA ASP A 205 -15.40 -18.07 -8.06
C ASP A 205 -15.36 -16.55 -8.29
N ILE A 206 -15.09 -15.74 -7.26
CA ILE A 206 -14.93 -14.29 -7.40
C ILE A 206 -13.67 -13.94 -8.20
N LEU A 207 -12.55 -14.61 -7.96
CA LEU A 207 -11.32 -14.36 -8.72
C LEU A 207 -11.51 -14.70 -10.21
N ARG A 208 -12.20 -15.80 -10.53
CA ARG A 208 -12.58 -16.14 -11.90
C ARG A 208 -13.51 -15.09 -12.50
N ALA A 209 -14.53 -14.67 -11.76
CA ALA A 209 -15.46 -13.63 -12.20
C ALA A 209 -14.74 -12.32 -12.53
N CYS A 210 -13.73 -11.92 -11.76
CA CYS A 210 -12.92 -10.73 -12.05
C CYS A 210 -12.28 -10.84 -13.44
N ARG A 211 -11.67 -11.99 -13.75
CA ARG A 211 -11.04 -12.25 -15.06
C ARG A 211 -12.05 -12.33 -16.19
N ASP A 212 -13.14 -13.06 -15.98
CA ASP A 212 -14.19 -13.23 -16.99
C ASP A 212 -14.87 -11.90 -17.36
N ASN A 213 -14.85 -10.93 -16.44
CA ASN A 213 -15.32 -9.56 -16.67
C ASN A 213 -14.22 -8.58 -17.09
N GLY A 214 -13.03 -9.06 -17.46
CA GLY A 214 -11.97 -8.25 -18.07
C GLY A 214 -11.12 -7.44 -17.09
N MET A 215 -11.14 -7.74 -15.79
CA MET A 215 -10.16 -7.15 -14.87
C MET A 215 -8.77 -7.70 -15.19
N ARG A 216 -7.82 -6.80 -15.49
CA ARG A 216 -6.49 -7.14 -16.01
C ARG A 216 -5.46 -7.48 -14.94
N SER A 217 -5.75 -7.19 -13.68
CA SER A 217 -4.82 -7.41 -12.56
C SER A 217 -5.58 -7.64 -11.27
N VAL A 218 -5.60 -8.90 -10.83
CA VAL A 218 -6.24 -9.38 -9.61
C VAL A 218 -5.17 -9.74 -8.59
N ASN A 219 -5.15 -9.02 -7.47
CA ASN A 219 -4.28 -9.28 -6.33
C ASN A 219 -4.95 -10.19 -5.30
N VAL A 220 -4.15 -11.01 -4.62
CA VAL A 220 -4.56 -11.77 -3.44
C VAL A 220 -3.71 -11.35 -2.24
N ASP A 221 -4.38 -10.93 -1.17
CA ASP A 221 -3.72 -10.63 0.10
C ASP A 221 -3.65 -11.89 0.96
N LEU A 222 -2.45 -12.21 1.45
CA LEU A 222 -2.15 -13.28 2.40
C LEU A 222 -1.45 -12.69 3.62
N ILE A 223 -1.55 -13.37 4.77
CA ILE A 223 -0.87 -12.95 5.99
C ILE A 223 -0.11 -14.14 6.57
N TYR A 224 1.19 -13.98 6.85
CA TYR A 224 1.97 -14.94 7.61
C TYR A 224 2.15 -14.48 9.06
N GLY A 225 2.34 -15.43 9.97
CA GLY A 225 2.48 -15.20 11.40
C GLY A 225 1.16 -15.08 12.17
N LEU A 226 0.05 -15.56 11.60
CA LEU A 226 -1.26 -15.62 12.25
C LEU A 226 -1.33 -16.76 13.29
N PRO A 227 -2.21 -16.66 14.31
CA PRO A 227 -2.36 -17.70 15.33
C PRO A 227 -2.72 -19.07 14.72
N GLY A 228 -1.98 -20.10 15.12
CA GLY A 228 -2.19 -21.48 14.67
C GLY A 228 -1.61 -21.84 13.30
N GLN A 229 -0.93 -20.90 12.61
CA GLN A 229 -0.26 -21.22 11.35
C GLN A 229 0.93 -22.17 11.56
N SER A 230 1.10 -23.07 10.59
CA SER A 230 2.25 -23.97 10.46
C SER A 230 2.74 -23.98 9.02
N LEU A 231 3.96 -24.46 8.77
CA LEU A 231 4.51 -24.59 7.42
C LEU A 231 3.62 -25.47 6.52
N GLU A 232 3.09 -26.57 7.07
CA GLU A 232 2.20 -27.46 6.34
C GLU A 232 0.87 -26.77 6.00
N GLY A 233 0.24 -26.11 6.96
CA GLY A 233 -1.03 -25.42 6.76
C GLY A 233 -0.93 -24.26 5.78
N PHE A 234 0.08 -23.41 5.96
CA PHE A 234 0.32 -22.29 5.07
C PHE A 234 0.77 -22.75 3.67
N GLY A 235 1.53 -23.85 3.59
CA GLY A 235 1.87 -24.50 2.33
C GLY A 235 0.64 -24.92 1.53
N ARG A 236 -0.36 -25.54 2.17
CA ARG A 236 -1.66 -25.86 1.51
C ARG A 236 -2.39 -24.61 1.03
N THR A 237 -2.38 -23.54 1.83
CA THR A 237 -2.97 -22.25 1.43
C THR A 237 -2.28 -21.70 0.18
N LEU A 238 -0.94 -21.72 0.13
CA LEU A 238 -0.17 -21.30 -1.05
C LEU A 238 -0.49 -22.17 -2.28
N GLU A 239 -0.58 -23.49 -2.12
CA GLU A 239 -0.95 -24.40 -3.23
C GLU A 239 -2.33 -24.07 -3.81
N LEU A 240 -3.33 -23.81 -2.97
CA LEU A 240 -4.68 -23.42 -3.40
C LEU A 240 -4.67 -22.07 -4.14
N VAL A 241 -3.94 -21.08 -3.64
CA VAL A 241 -3.83 -19.76 -4.29
C VAL A 241 -3.08 -19.86 -5.61
N LEU A 242 -1.96 -20.58 -5.66
CA LEU A 242 -1.14 -20.76 -6.85
C LEU A 242 -1.88 -21.54 -7.95
N ALA A 243 -2.79 -22.45 -7.60
CA ALA A 243 -3.64 -23.14 -8.58
C ALA A 243 -4.55 -22.16 -9.36
N LEU A 244 -4.85 -21.00 -8.81
CA LEU A 244 -5.58 -19.92 -9.51
C LEU A 244 -4.67 -18.95 -10.23
N ARG A 245 -3.37 -18.93 -9.89
CA ARG A 245 -2.35 -18.07 -10.48
C ARG A 245 -2.79 -16.60 -10.52
N PRO A 246 -3.12 -15.93 -9.38
CA PRO A 246 -3.46 -14.49 -9.38
C PRO A 246 -2.35 -13.65 -10.03
N ASP A 247 -2.68 -12.47 -10.53
CA ASP A 247 -1.68 -11.64 -11.24
C ASP A 247 -0.66 -11.04 -10.28
N ARG A 248 -1.11 -10.73 -9.05
CA ARG A 248 -0.30 -10.22 -7.94
C ARG A 248 -0.61 -10.96 -6.64
N LEU A 249 0.36 -10.97 -5.74
CA LEU A 249 0.16 -11.33 -4.34
C LEU A 249 0.81 -10.29 -3.44
N ALA A 250 0.14 -9.98 -2.34
CA ALA A 250 0.74 -9.29 -1.21
C ALA A 250 0.72 -10.22 0.01
N VAL A 251 1.91 -10.57 0.51
CA VAL A 251 2.10 -11.55 1.59
C VAL A 251 2.61 -10.82 2.82
N TYR A 252 1.69 -10.30 3.63
CA TYR A 252 2.00 -9.40 4.73
C TYR A 252 2.43 -10.15 6.00
N GLY A 253 3.45 -9.62 6.68
CA GLY A 253 3.79 -10.04 8.04
C GLY A 253 2.76 -9.55 9.07
N TYR A 254 2.25 -10.46 9.91
CA TYR A 254 1.29 -10.10 10.95
C TYR A 254 1.92 -9.21 12.04
N ALA A 255 1.45 -7.96 12.12
CA ALA A 255 1.80 -6.99 13.15
C ALA A 255 0.83 -7.03 14.34
N HIS A 256 1.26 -7.63 15.45
CA HIS A 256 0.48 -7.73 16.70
C HIS A 256 0.75 -6.54 17.64
N LEU A 257 -0.20 -5.60 17.71
CA LEU A 257 -0.17 -4.37 18.50
C LEU A 257 -1.52 -4.15 19.23
N PRO A 258 -1.93 -5.04 20.17
CA PRO A 258 -3.25 -5.03 20.82
C PRO A 258 -3.53 -3.82 21.71
N HIS A 259 -2.50 -3.02 22.01
CA HIS A 259 -2.62 -1.73 22.69
C HIS A 259 -3.13 -0.62 21.76
N LEU A 260 -2.87 -0.71 20.45
CA LEU A 260 -3.40 0.18 19.42
C LEU A 260 -4.68 -0.39 18.79
N PHE A 261 -4.67 -1.69 18.47
CA PHE A 261 -5.77 -2.35 17.75
C PHE A 261 -6.54 -3.30 18.68
N ARG A 262 -7.59 -2.79 19.33
CA ARG A 262 -8.34 -3.53 20.37
C ARG A 262 -8.85 -4.91 19.93
N ALA A 263 -9.21 -5.09 18.67
CA ALA A 263 -9.68 -6.37 18.13
C ALA A 263 -8.63 -7.49 18.27
N GLN A 264 -7.33 -7.15 18.24
CA GLN A 264 -6.24 -8.10 18.38
C GLN A 264 -6.16 -8.71 19.79
N ARG A 265 -6.81 -8.12 20.80
CA ARG A 265 -6.93 -8.71 22.16
C ARG A 265 -7.76 -10.00 22.19
N GLN A 266 -8.47 -10.30 21.12
CA GLN A 266 -9.22 -11.56 20.98
C GLN A 266 -8.35 -12.71 20.44
N ILE A 267 -7.11 -12.42 20.01
CA ILE A 267 -6.16 -13.44 19.55
C ILE A 267 -5.49 -14.07 20.77
N ASP A 268 -5.45 -15.40 20.79
CA ASP A 268 -4.66 -16.16 21.74
C ASP A 268 -3.16 -16.04 21.38
N GLU A 269 -2.44 -15.24 22.16
CA GLU A 269 -1.01 -14.99 21.96
C GLU A 269 -0.16 -16.27 22.06
N THR A 270 -0.62 -17.29 22.80
CA THR A 270 0.12 -18.56 22.93
C THR A 270 0.13 -19.39 21.65
N ARG A 271 -0.77 -19.08 20.71
CA ARG A 271 -0.87 -19.71 19.39
C ARG A 271 -0.14 -18.94 18.31
N LEU A 272 0.45 -17.78 18.62
CA LEU A 272 1.23 -17.04 17.64
C LEU A 272 2.53 -17.79 17.32
N PRO A 273 2.90 -17.92 16.03
CA PRO A 273 4.17 -18.53 15.66
C PRO A 273 5.34 -17.78 16.29
N SER A 274 6.38 -18.53 16.67
CA SER A 274 7.62 -17.94 17.17
C SER A 274 8.27 -17.06 16.08
N PRO A 275 9.20 -16.15 16.42
CA PRO A 275 9.92 -15.38 15.40
C PRO A 275 10.62 -16.25 14.35
N GLU A 276 11.14 -17.42 14.75
CA GLU A 276 11.76 -18.38 13.85
C GLU A 276 10.74 -19.03 12.90
N ASP A 277 9.57 -19.43 13.42
CA ASP A 277 8.49 -19.97 12.60
C ASP A 277 7.94 -18.91 11.62
N LYS A 278 7.84 -17.64 12.05
CA LYS A 278 7.41 -16.54 11.16
C LYS A 278 8.38 -16.34 10.00
N LEU A 279 9.69 -16.39 10.26
CA LEU A 279 10.71 -16.34 9.22
C LEU A 279 10.60 -17.56 8.30
N ALA A 280 10.39 -18.77 8.85
CA ALA A 280 10.21 -19.98 8.05
C ALA A 280 8.97 -19.90 7.16
N LEU A 281 7.85 -19.36 7.66
CA LEU A 281 6.63 -19.12 6.87
C LEU A 281 6.88 -18.12 5.72
N LEU A 282 7.63 -17.04 5.98
CA LEU A 282 8.04 -16.10 4.94
C LEU A 282 8.90 -16.80 3.89
N GLY A 283 9.94 -17.53 4.32
CA GLY A 283 10.81 -18.29 3.42
C GLY A 283 10.05 -19.28 2.53
N LEU A 284 9.06 -19.98 3.10
CA LEU A 284 8.16 -20.87 2.34
C LEU A 284 7.36 -20.12 1.28
N ALA A 285 6.80 -18.94 1.59
CA ALA A 285 6.10 -18.14 0.60
C ALA A 285 7.04 -17.73 -0.55
N VAL A 286 8.23 -17.23 -0.22
CA VAL A 286 9.22 -16.80 -1.22
C VAL A 286 9.59 -17.95 -2.14
N GLU A 287 9.94 -19.10 -1.58
CA GLU A 287 10.33 -20.29 -2.32
C GLU A 287 9.22 -20.71 -3.28
N ARG A 288 7.99 -20.88 -2.77
CA ARG A 288 6.85 -21.37 -3.55
C ARG A 288 6.40 -20.37 -4.62
N LEU A 289 6.37 -19.08 -4.32
CA LEU A 289 6.00 -18.04 -5.29
C LEU A 289 7.06 -17.89 -6.38
N SER A 290 8.34 -17.89 -6.02
CA SER A 290 9.44 -17.82 -6.99
C SER A 290 9.46 -19.05 -7.89
N ALA A 291 9.27 -20.25 -7.33
CA ALA A 291 9.16 -21.50 -8.08
C ALA A 291 7.94 -21.51 -9.03
N ALA A 292 6.86 -20.82 -8.67
CA ALA A 292 5.69 -20.63 -9.52
C ALA A 292 5.86 -19.51 -10.57
N GLY A 293 7.01 -18.85 -10.61
CA GLY A 293 7.36 -17.84 -11.61
C GLY A 293 7.00 -16.39 -11.25
N TYR A 294 6.59 -16.13 -10.01
CA TYR A 294 6.34 -14.76 -9.56
C TYR A 294 7.66 -14.01 -9.35
N GLN A 295 7.74 -12.78 -9.85
CA GLN A 295 8.81 -11.85 -9.56
C GLN A 295 8.57 -11.20 -8.19
N TYR A 296 9.61 -11.14 -7.36
CA TYR A 296 9.60 -10.30 -6.18
C TYR A 296 9.68 -8.83 -6.60
N VAL A 297 8.64 -8.05 -6.28
CA VAL A 297 8.57 -6.62 -6.61
C VAL A 297 9.18 -5.80 -5.48
N GLY A 298 9.00 -6.21 -4.23
CA GLY A 298 9.57 -5.52 -3.06
C GLY A 298 8.67 -5.58 -1.84
N MET A 299 9.26 -5.43 -0.65
CA MET A 299 8.61 -5.64 0.65
C MET A 299 7.79 -6.94 0.68
N ASP A 300 6.46 -6.82 0.66
CA ASP A 300 5.47 -7.88 0.78
C ASP A 300 4.90 -8.30 -0.59
N HIS A 301 5.33 -7.70 -1.72
CA HIS A 301 4.66 -7.81 -3.02
C HIS A 301 5.38 -8.72 -4.02
N PHE A 302 4.58 -9.54 -4.70
CA PHE A 302 4.96 -10.42 -5.79
C PHE A 302 4.01 -10.23 -6.98
N ALA A 303 4.51 -10.33 -8.20
CA ALA A 303 3.70 -10.20 -9.40
C ALA A 303 4.22 -11.09 -10.52
N LEU A 304 3.35 -11.49 -11.44
CA LEU A 304 3.77 -12.22 -12.63
C LEU A 304 4.73 -11.34 -13.48
N PRO A 305 5.68 -11.93 -14.23
CA PRO A 305 6.66 -11.15 -15.00
C PRO A 305 6.03 -10.19 -16.02
N GLU A 306 4.92 -10.59 -16.62
CA GLU A 306 4.11 -9.83 -17.58
C GLU A 306 3.27 -8.71 -16.95
N GLU A 307 3.13 -8.70 -15.63
CA GLU A 307 2.31 -7.75 -14.89
C GLU A 307 2.91 -6.33 -14.91
N ASP A 308 2.06 -5.30 -14.89
CA ASP A 308 2.46 -3.89 -15.01
C ASP A 308 3.52 -3.46 -13.96
N LEU A 309 3.45 -3.92 -12.71
CA LEU A 309 4.47 -3.62 -11.69
C LEU A 309 5.82 -4.25 -12.00
N SER A 310 5.82 -5.53 -12.42
CA SER A 310 7.04 -6.24 -12.79
C SER A 310 7.71 -5.59 -13.99
N ARG A 311 6.92 -5.16 -14.99
CA ARG A 311 7.40 -4.41 -16.15
C ARG A 311 7.93 -3.04 -15.76
N ALA A 312 7.22 -2.29 -14.92
CA ALA A 312 7.64 -0.98 -14.46
C ALA A 312 8.92 -1.04 -13.62
N GLN A 313 9.09 -2.06 -12.78
CA GLN A 313 10.33 -2.27 -12.05
C GLN A 313 11.52 -2.46 -12.99
N ARG A 314 11.41 -3.37 -13.97
CA ARG A 314 12.49 -3.59 -14.96
C ARG A 314 12.81 -2.36 -15.80
N ALA A 315 11.84 -1.46 -15.97
CA ALA A 315 11.99 -0.21 -16.70
C ALA A 315 12.46 0.97 -15.83
N GLY A 316 12.66 0.78 -14.51
CA GLY A 316 13.00 1.88 -13.59
C GLY A 316 11.84 2.85 -13.30
N GLN A 317 10.60 2.47 -13.62
CA GLN A 317 9.39 3.30 -13.55
C GLN A 317 8.45 2.94 -12.39
N LEU A 318 8.81 1.96 -11.57
CA LEU A 318 8.03 1.58 -10.40
C LEU A 318 7.97 2.73 -9.40
N HIS A 319 6.76 3.03 -8.93
CA HIS A 319 6.50 4.04 -7.92
C HIS A 319 5.71 3.43 -6.76
N ARG A 320 5.57 4.18 -5.67
CA ARG A 320 4.92 3.74 -4.44
C ARG A 320 4.17 4.89 -3.78
N ASN A 321 2.96 4.61 -3.36
CA ASN A 321 2.13 5.52 -2.58
C ASN A 321 1.53 4.79 -1.35
N PHE A 322 0.54 5.40 -0.70
CA PHE A 322 -0.11 4.84 0.49
C PHE A 322 -0.85 3.53 0.25
N MET A 323 -1.24 3.22 -0.99
CA MET A 323 -1.92 1.97 -1.38
C MET A 323 -0.94 0.88 -1.84
N GLY A 324 0.36 1.17 -1.89
CA GLY A 324 1.40 0.22 -2.29
C GLY A 324 2.10 0.63 -3.59
N TYR A 325 2.65 -0.36 -4.30
CA TYR A 325 3.34 -0.11 -5.56
C TYR A 325 2.34 0.22 -6.69
N THR A 326 2.74 1.18 -7.52
CA THR A 326 1.97 1.67 -8.68
C THR A 326 2.92 2.01 -9.82
N THR A 327 2.37 2.12 -11.03
CA THR A 327 3.04 2.63 -12.23
C THR A 327 2.80 4.13 -12.45
N HIS A 328 1.98 4.76 -11.61
CA HIS A 328 1.55 6.15 -11.74
C HIS A 328 2.33 7.07 -10.77
N ALA A 329 3.59 7.38 -11.13
CA ALA A 329 4.46 8.24 -10.32
C ALA A 329 4.04 9.73 -10.34
N ASP A 330 3.58 10.21 -11.49
CA ASP A 330 3.39 11.64 -11.77
C ASP A 330 1.92 12.08 -11.59
N THR A 331 1.28 11.64 -10.52
CA THR A 331 -0.10 12.05 -10.18
C THR A 331 -0.14 12.83 -8.89
N ASP A 332 -1.03 13.83 -8.82
CA ASP A 332 -1.52 14.28 -7.52
C ASP A 332 -2.56 13.29 -7.00
N LEU A 333 -2.35 12.80 -5.77
CA LEU A 333 -3.25 11.88 -5.10
C LEU A 333 -4.22 12.67 -4.22
N LEU A 334 -5.51 12.58 -4.52
CA LEU A 334 -6.57 13.16 -3.72
C LEU A 334 -7.27 12.06 -2.91
N GLY A 335 -7.14 12.14 -1.59
CA GLY A 335 -7.88 11.29 -0.65
C GLY A 335 -9.25 11.89 -0.30
N LEU A 336 -10.28 11.06 -0.33
CA LEU A 336 -11.65 11.39 0.07
C LEU A 336 -12.15 10.41 1.14
N GLY A 337 -12.97 10.91 2.06
CA GLY A 337 -13.51 10.11 3.16
C GLY A 337 -12.67 10.16 4.44
N VAL A 338 -13.20 9.52 5.48
CA VAL A 338 -12.56 9.49 6.81
C VAL A 338 -11.15 8.90 6.73
N SER A 339 -10.19 9.51 7.42
CA SER A 339 -8.78 9.12 7.50
C SER A 339 -7.94 9.16 6.21
N ALA A 340 -8.56 9.45 5.06
CA ALA A 340 -7.91 9.49 3.76
C ALA A 340 -6.73 10.48 3.76
N ILE A 341 -5.67 10.13 3.01
CA ILE A 341 -4.48 10.95 2.88
C ILE A 341 -4.37 11.39 1.42
N SER A 342 -4.05 12.66 1.21
CA SER A 342 -3.73 13.26 -0.09
C SER A 342 -2.23 13.53 -0.19
N HIS A 343 -1.69 13.46 -1.40
CA HIS A 343 -0.35 13.90 -1.79
C HIS A 343 -0.51 14.81 -3.00
N VAL A 344 -0.48 16.13 -2.78
CA VAL A 344 -0.72 17.14 -3.82
C VAL A 344 0.47 18.08 -3.86
N GLY A 345 1.12 18.18 -5.01
CA GLY A 345 2.37 18.94 -5.14
C GLY A 345 3.41 18.44 -4.14
N ALA A 346 4.03 19.37 -3.41
CA ALA A 346 5.01 19.06 -2.36
C ALA A 346 4.38 19.00 -0.96
N THR A 347 3.18 18.41 -0.82
CA THR A 347 2.47 18.38 0.47
C THR A 347 1.77 17.05 0.72
N TYR A 348 1.62 16.68 1.99
CA TYR A 348 0.68 15.65 2.41
C TYR A 348 -0.40 16.26 3.31
N SER A 349 -1.64 15.81 3.16
CA SER A 349 -2.75 16.17 4.06
C SER A 349 -3.57 14.95 4.43
N GLN A 350 -4.13 14.92 5.63
CA GLN A 350 -4.93 13.81 6.12
C GLN A 350 -6.27 14.30 6.68
N ASN A 351 -7.33 13.61 6.28
CA ASN A 351 -8.67 13.81 6.82
C ASN A 351 -8.79 13.31 8.26
N PRO A 352 -9.73 13.84 9.09
CA PRO A 352 -9.97 13.34 10.43
C PRO A 352 -10.08 11.82 10.46
N ARG A 353 -9.36 11.19 11.39
CA ARG A 353 -9.34 9.74 11.52
C ARG A 353 -10.63 9.16 12.11
N GLU A 354 -11.37 9.99 12.84
CA GLU A 354 -12.63 9.61 13.50
C GLU A 354 -13.81 10.08 12.65
N LEU A 355 -14.76 9.19 12.40
CA LEU A 355 -15.89 9.47 11.52
C LEU A 355 -16.72 10.70 11.94
N PRO A 356 -17.09 10.90 13.22
CA PRO A 356 -17.91 12.06 13.60
C PRO A 356 -17.25 13.41 13.31
N ALA A 357 -15.92 13.50 13.42
CA ALA A 357 -15.20 14.73 13.14
C ALA A 357 -15.15 15.03 11.64
N TRP A 358 -14.97 14.00 10.80
CA TRP A 358 -15.05 14.14 9.35
C TRP A 358 -16.47 14.50 8.89
N GLU A 359 -17.50 13.80 9.39
CA GLU A 359 -18.91 14.08 9.05
C GLU A 359 -19.30 15.51 9.44
N ALA A 360 -18.93 15.96 10.64
CA ALA A 360 -19.25 17.31 11.11
C ALA A 360 -18.64 18.41 10.23
N ALA A 361 -17.41 18.23 9.74
CA ALA A 361 -16.75 19.19 8.86
C ALA A 361 -17.45 19.26 7.49
N VAL A 362 -17.73 18.10 6.88
CA VAL A 362 -18.40 18.00 5.59
C VAL A 362 -19.83 18.56 5.66
N ASP A 363 -20.59 18.22 6.70
CA ASP A 363 -21.97 18.70 6.90
C ASP A 363 -22.04 20.23 7.09
N GLN A 364 -20.92 20.87 7.48
CA GLN A 364 -20.76 22.33 7.57
C GLN A 364 -20.21 22.98 6.28
N GLY A 365 -19.99 22.20 5.21
CA GLY A 365 -19.39 22.68 3.96
C GLY A 365 -17.90 23.06 4.11
N GLN A 366 -17.21 22.47 5.09
CA GLN A 366 -15.78 22.72 5.35
C GLN A 366 -14.93 21.56 4.83
N LEU A 367 -13.74 21.88 4.30
CA LEU A 367 -12.78 20.85 3.92
C LEU A 367 -12.30 20.11 5.18
N PRO A 368 -12.42 18.77 5.23
CA PRO A 368 -12.13 18.02 6.43
C PRO A 368 -10.62 17.76 6.52
N VAL A 369 -9.79 18.78 6.70
CA VAL A 369 -8.34 18.63 6.91
C VAL A 369 -8.03 18.59 8.40
N TRP A 370 -7.45 17.50 8.88
CA TRP A 370 -7.06 17.36 10.30
C TRP A 370 -5.60 17.75 10.53
N ARG A 371 -4.71 17.29 9.65
CA ARG A 371 -3.26 17.50 9.76
C ARG A 371 -2.58 17.29 8.41
N GLY A 372 -1.34 17.72 8.30
CA GLY A 372 -0.54 17.55 7.09
C GLY A 372 0.89 18.02 7.28
N VAL A 373 1.61 18.17 6.17
CA VAL A 373 2.97 18.73 6.15
C VAL A 373 3.26 19.28 4.74
N ALA A 374 3.91 20.43 4.68
CA ALA A 374 4.55 20.92 3.47
C ALA A 374 6.02 20.47 3.47
N LEU A 375 6.45 19.86 2.36
CA LEU A 375 7.77 19.27 2.25
C LEU A 375 8.83 20.37 2.04
N SER A 376 9.83 20.40 2.92
CA SER A 376 11.03 21.22 2.67
C SER A 376 11.81 20.71 1.45
N ALA A 377 12.81 21.47 0.99
CA ALA A 377 13.69 21.00 -0.07
C ALA A 377 14.45 19.71 0.31
N ASP A 378 14.89 19.60 1.58
CA ASP A 378 15.51 18.38 2.10
C ASP A 378 14.51 17.21 2.10
N ASP A 379 13.25 17.46 2.48
CA ASP A 379 12.22 16.43 2.48
C ASP A 379 11.93 15.90 1.08
N GLN A 380 11.85 16.78 0.08
CA GLN A 380 11.62 16.39 -1.32
C GLN A 380 12.79 15.57 -1.87
N LEU A 381 14.03 16.01 -1.62
CA LEU A 381 15.24 15.28 -2.00
C LEU A 381 15.29 13.88 -1.36
N ARG A 382 15.05 13.78 -0.05
CA ARG A 382 15.07 12.51 0.68
C ARG A 382 13.89 11.62 0.32
N ALA A 383 12.71 12.19 0.05
CA ALA A 383 11.56 11.44 -0.45
C ALA A 383 11.88 10.77 -1.77
N GLU A 384 12.49 11.48 -2.72
CA GLU A 384 12.89 10.91 -4.00
C GLU A 384 13.95 9.82 -3.85
N LEU A 385 14.96 10.04 -3.00
CA LEU A 385 16.00 9.07 -2.68
C LEU A 385 15.39 7.77 -2.13
N ILE A 386 14.59 7.89 -1.07
CA ILE A 386 13.94 6.75 -0.41
C ILE A 386 12.97 6.06 -1.39
N GLN A 387 12.26 6.82 -2.22
CA GLN A 387 11.37 6.28 -3.24
C GLN A 387 12.12 5.40 -4.25
N GLN A 388 13.28 5.86 -4.73
CA GLN A 388 14.14 5.08 -5.64
C GLN A 388 14.68 3.82 -4.97
N LEU A 389 15.19 3.93 -3.74
CA LEU A 389 15.65 2.75 -2.98
C LEU A 389 14.51 1.73 -2.77
N MET A 390 13.33 2.18 -2.36
CA MET A 390 12.21 1.29 -2.05
C MET A 390 11.58 0.64 -3.30
N CYS A 391 11.82 1.18 -4.51
CA CYS A 391 11.27 0.66 -5.76
C CYS A 391 12.29 -0.11 -6.61
N GLN A 392 13.51 0.41 -6.71
CA GLN A 392 14.57 -0.11 -7.58
C GLN A 392 15.68 -0.80 -6.79
N GLY A 393 15.78 -0.54 -5.49
CA GLY A 393 16.87 -1.03 -4.67
C GLY A 393 18.20 -0.31 -4.90
N GLU A 394 18.22 0.75 -5.70
CA GLU A 394 19.40 1.56 -5.96
C GLU A 394 19.03 3.03 -6.22
N VAL A 395 20.01 3.91 -6.05
CA VAL A 395 19.93 5.34 -6.38
C VAL A 395 21.30 5.83 -6.87
N ASP A 396 21.30 6.51 -8.01
CA ASP A 396 22.48 7.21 -8.54
C ASP A 396 22.58 8.59 -7.90
N GLY A 397 23.60 8.78 -7.07
CA GLY A 397 23.81 10.02 -6.34
C GLY A 397 24.14 11.21 -7.22
N ALA A 398 24.80 11.01 -8.37
CA ALA A 398 25.12 12.10 -9.29
C ALA A 398 23.86 12.61 -9.99
N VAL A 399 22.99 11.70 -10.46
CA VAL A 399 21.70 12.07 -11.08
C VAL A 399 20.79 12.78 -10.07
N LEU A 400 20.68 12.24 -8.86
CA LEU A 400 19.86 12.84 -7.81
C LEU A 400 20.42 14.21 -7.38
N GLY A 401 21.73 14.31 -7.17
CA GLY A 401 22.41 15.55 -6.79
C GLY A 401 22.23 16.65 -7.83
N GLN A 402 22.35 16.31 -9.13
CA GLN A 402 22.10 17.25 -10.22
C GLN A 402 20.65 17.78 -10.21
N ARG A 403 19.66 16.90 -9.99
CA ARG A 403 18.24 17.27 -10.00
C ARG A 403 17.87 18.22 -8.86
N HIS A 404 18.51 18.06 -7.70
CA HIS A 404 18.27 18.87 -6.50
C HIS A 404 19.33 19.95 -6.26
N ALA A 405 20.26 20.14 -7.20
CA ALA A 405 21.36 21.11 -7.12
C ALA A 405 22.22 20.98 -5.84
N VAL A 406 22.55 19.74 -5.46
CA VAL A 406 23.43 19.42 -4.32
C VAL A 406 24.61 18.55 -4.75
N ASP A 407 25.75 18.70 -4.07
CA ASP A 407 26.81 17.69 -4.10
C ASP A 407 26.37 16.53 -3.20
N PHE A 408 26.05 15.38 -3.81
CA PHE A 408 25.47 14.24 -3.11
C PHE A 408 26.41 13.68 -2.02
N GLU A 409 27.71 13.57 -2.29
CA GLU A 409 28.67 13.03 -1.33
C GLU A 409 28.84 13.95 -0.13
N GLN A 410 28.91 15.25 -0.39
CA GLN A 410 29.00 16.24 0.67
C GLN A 410 27.70 16.32 1.48
N TYR A 411 26.55 16.33 0.81
CA TYR A 411 25.23 16.49 1.44
C TYR A 411 24.86 15.29 2.31
N PHE A 412 25.13 14.07 1.84
CA PHE A 412 24.78 12.82 2.52
C PHE A 412 25.96 12.18 3.27
N ALA A 413 27.01 12.93 3.61
CA ALA A 413 28.22 12.39 4.22
C ALA A 413 27.95 11.56 5.50
N GLU A 414 27.05 12.02 6.38
CA GLU A 414 26.65 11.27 7.58
C GLU A 414 25.80 10.03 7.24
N ASP A 415 24.87 10.16 6.30
CA ASP A 415 24.01 9.07 5.84
C ASP A 415 24.83 7.95 5.19
N LEU A 416 25.85 8.30 4.40
CA LEU A 416 26.78 7.36 3.77
C LEU A 416 27.63 6.59 4.79
N GLN A 417 27.97 7.17 5.95
CA GLN A 417 28.59 6.41 7.05
C GLN A 417 27.64 5.35 7.62
N ALA A 418 26.32 5.62 7.63
CA ALA A 418 25.34 4.60 7.99
C ALA A 418 25.23 3.50 6.92
N VAL A 419 25.32 3.85 5.63
CA VAL A 419 25.37 2.87 4.53
C VAL A 419 26.61 1.98 4.63
N GLN A 420 27.77 2.52 4.97
CA GLN A 420 29.01 1.76 5.14
C GLN A 420 28.89 0.63 6.19
N ARG A 421 28.09 0.81 7.24
CA ARG A 421 27.81 -0.25 8.23
C ARG A 421 27.05 -1.42 7.59
N LEU A 422 26.00 -1.12 6.82
CA LEU A 422 25.25 -2.14 6.07
C LEU A 422 26.11 -2.80 4.99
N GLN A 423 27.07 -2.07 4.41
CA GLN A 423 28.05 -2.62 3.48
C GLN A 423 29.02 -3.59 4.15
N GLY A 424 29.44 -3.31 5.39
CA GLY A 424 30.22 -4.26 6.20
C GLY A 424 29.49 -5.58 6.45
N ASP A 425 28.16 -5.53 6.56
CA ASP A 425 27.29 -6.70 6.71
C ASP A 425 26.88 -7.34 5.37
N GLY A 426 27.34 -6.79 4.23
CA GLY A 426 27.05 -7.29 2.89
C GLY A 426 25.62 -7.02 2.40
N LEU A 427 24.90 -6.08 3.01
CA LEU A 427 23.50 -5.74 2.69
C LEU A 427 23.36 -4.60 1.69
N ALA A 428 24.36 -3.74 1.60
CA ALA A 428 24.36 -2.61 0.70
C ALA A 428 25.76 -2.38 0.14
N GLU A 429 25.84 -1.58 -0.90
CA GLU A 429 27.09 -1.08 -1.42
C GLU A 429 26.95 0.39 -1.79
N TYR A 430 28.02 1.13 -1.54
CA TYR A 430 28.25 2.45 -2.10
C TYR A 430 29.52 2.40 -2.92
N ARG A 431 29.37 2.51 -4.25
CA ARG A 431 30.48 2.44 -5.21
C ARG A 431 30.18 3.36 -6.39
N ASP A 432 31.19 4.10 -6.84
CA ASP A 432 31.12 4.96 -8.03
C ASP A 432 29.92 5.93 -8.01
N GLY A 433 29.60 6.48 -6.83
CA GLY A 433 28.48 7.41 -6.65
C GLY A 433 27.09 6.76 -6.55
N VAL A 434 26.98 5.43 -6.63
CA VAL A 434 25.70 4.70 -6.58
C VAL A 434 25.55 4.00 -5.23
N VAL A 435 24.40 4.21 -4.59
CA VAL A 435 23.98 3.44 -3.40
C VAL A 435 23.04 2.34 -3.86
N ARG A 436 23.32 1.08 -3.50
CA ARG A 436 22.51 -0.07 -3.91
C ARG A 436 22.39 -1.12 -2.81
N ALA A 437 21.24 -1.79 -2.74
CA ALA A 437 21.06 -3.02 -1.98
C ALA A 437 21.64 -4.22 -2.73
N THR A 438 22.43 -5.02 -2.04
CA THR A 438 22.91 -6.32 -2.55
C THR A 438 21.75 -7.33 -2.61
N GLU A 439 21.94 -8.50 -3.23
CA GLU A 439 20.90 -9.54 -3.26
C GLU A 439 20.41 -9.94 -1.84
N PRO A 440 21.29 -10.16 -0.84
CA PRO A 440 20.84 -10.41 0.54
C PRO A 440 20.19 -9.19 1.22
N GLY A 441 20.49 -7.97 0.75
CA GLY A 441 19.93 -6.73 1.30
C GLY A 441 18.58 -6.30 0.74
N ARG A 442 18.14 -6.85 -0.40
CA ARG A 442 16.84 -6.51 -1.05
C ARG A 442 15.61 -6.73 -0.15
N PRO A 443 15.53 -7.77 0.69
CA PRO A 443 14.42 -7.90 1.65
C PRO A 443 14.46 -6.83 2.76
N LEU A 444 15.61 -6.18 2.93
CA LEU A 444 15.92 -5.22 3.99
C LEU A 444 16.03 -3.78 3.48
N LEU A 445 15.41 -3.45 2.35
CA LEU A 445 15.44 -2.10 1.76
C LEU A 445 15.03 -1.01 2.76
N ARG A 446 14.12 -1.31 3.69
CA ARG A 446 13.75 -0.40 4.77
C ARG A 446 14.95 0.02 5.61
N LEU A 447 15.89 -0.89 5.88
CA LEU A 447 17.09 -0.57 6.66
C LEU A 447 18.03 0.35 5.91
N LEU A 448 18.15 0.18 4.60
CA LEU A 448 18.93 1.06 3.74
C LEU A 448 18.28 2.44 3.63
N ALA A 449 16.96 2.51 3.43
CA ALA A 449 16.22 3.77 3.44
C ALA A 449 16.34 4.52 4.78
N MET A 450 16.33 3.80 5.91
CA MET A 450 16.54 4.38 7.25
C MET A 450 17.89 5.08 7.42
N CYS A 451 18.92 4.75 6.61
CA CYS A 451 20.19 5.47 6.65
C CYS A 451 20.01 6.96 6.27
N PHE A 452 19.02 7.25 5.42
CA PHE A 452 18.74 8.57 4.85
C PHE A 452 17.60 9.31 5.56
N ASP A 453 17.15 8.83 6.71
CA ASP A 453 16.04 9.40 7.46
C ASP A 453 16.53 10.16 8.71
N PRO A 454 16.72 11.50 8.63
CA PRO A 454 17.10 12.32 9.77
C PRO A 454 16.05 12.34 10.88
N TYR A 455 14.77 12.07 10.60
CA TYR A 455 13.73 12.05 11.64
C TYR A 455 13.92 10.90 12.64
N LEU A 456 14.58 9.82 12.23
CA LEU A 456 14.98 8.74 13.14
C LEU A 456 16.14 9.12 14.05
N ARG A 457 16.91 10.17 13.75
CA ARG A 457 18.00 10.66 14.62
C ARG A 457 17.48 11.59 15.73
N ALA A 458 16.23 12.06 15.63
CA ALA A 458 15.62 12.95 16.61
C ALA A 458 15.25 12.23 17.93
N GLN A 459 15.30 12.96 19.05
CA GLN A 459 15.14 12.40 20.41
C GLN A 459 13.75 11.83 20.71
N GLN A 460 12.70 12.21 19.98
CA GLN A 460 11.34 11.69 20.14
C GLN A 460 10.93 10.87 18.92
N GLN A 461 11.19 9.57 18.99
CA GLN A 461 10.84 8.64 17.91
C GLN A 461 9.40 8.11 18.09
N PRO A 462 8.54 8.18 17.06
CA PRO A 462 7.30 7.42 17.05
C PRO A 462 7.58 5.91 17.03
N ARG A 463 6.67 5.11 17.58
CA ARG A 463 6.79 3.64 17.57
C ARG A 463 6.43 3.09 16.19
N TYR A 464 7.34 2.35 15.57
CA TYR A 464 7.13 1.68 14.29
C TYR A 464 7.01 0.15 14.43
N SER A 465 6.46 -0.51 13.42
CA SER A 465 6.53 -1.97 13.30
C SER A 465 7.94 -2.42 12.94
N ARG A 466 8.25 -3.69 13.23
CA ARG A 466 9.51 -4.34 12.83
C ARG A 466 9.72 -4.32 11.31
N ALA A 467 10.99 -4.42 10.90
CA ALA A 467 11.40 -4.32 9.51
C ALA A 467 11.01 -5.56 8.68
N ILE A 468 10.91 -6.70 9.35
CA ILE A 468 10.57 -8.03 8.82
C ILE A 468 9.32 -8.58 9.50
#